data_AF-A0A448ZKB1-F1
#
_entry.id   AF-A0A448ZKB1-F1
#
_cell.length_a   1.000
_cell.length_b   1.000
_cell.length_c   1.000
_cell.angle_alpha   90.00
_cell.angle_beta   90.00
_cell.angle_gamma   90.00
#
_symmetry.space_group_name_H-M   'P 1'
#
loop_
_entity.id
_entity.type
_entity.pdbx_description
1 polymer ?
#
loop_
_entity_poly.entity_id
_entity_poly.type
_entity_poly.pdbx_seq_one_letter_code
_entity_poly.pdbx_strand_id
1 'polypeptide(L)'
;MSSRMTSLRNNCLDGDQPLLVATSETLESFQDDVRYLWCPSDIPVYETPPSAMDFLRNHVAVSRPCIIRNAITTRPRTHEDATAHGDNTCAHANEAIPLQLTLDDLTGLIRANEDGNGNDCDGGISLPLLCVDVTPDGHGDCLRKVAIDNETTQEEKVFVKPMERKMTISSFSNRLRRGRCKQQQQDVDSQRTLDRIFLSSPGSEETFDEGGGDDSEEDFWDDCVLYYSRQNDCLREELSPLWNLKAPSNATADTDGDHTAAYLFPRSFPWAEEAFFGNKPRGPDAVNLWMGDERAVSAMHKDHYENLFYVLSGEKVFGLCPPSDAPFLYEQEVLAGRFRSSEASTVEGNEEIEEPKRKWSVVLDKEAEAANSNSYSKVHWIATDLFGKVGSDSDPNRIHRDEEFPMSRYAHPITKRSNQDFRNDSDMVDDKNSA
;
A
#
# COMPACT_ATOMS: atom_id res chain seq x y z
N MET A 1 -34.43 -19.17 -26.38
CA MET A 1 -33.08 -18.90 -25.83
C MET A 1 -32.84 -17.41 -26.00
N SER A 2 -33.07 -16.63 -24.93
CA SER A 2 -32.96 -15.17 -24.95
C SER A 2 -31.50 -14.80 -24.70
N SER A 3 -30.81 -14.30 -25.73
CA SER A 3 -29.44 -13.81 -25.61
C SER A 3 -29.47 -12.49 -24.86
N ARG A 4 -29.01 -12.47 -23.59
CA ARG A 4 -28.92 -11.24 -22.80
C ARG A 4 -27.76 -10.40 -23.35
N MET A 5 -28.07 -9.39 -24.15
CA MET A 5 -27.12 -8.34 -24.53
C MET A 5 -26.79 -7.52 -23.28
N THR A 6 -25.50 -7.35 -22.96
CA THR A 6 -25.04 -6.51 -21.84
C THR A 6 -24.44 -5.23 -22.42
N SER A 7 -24.99 -4.07 -22.02
CA SER A 7 -24.58 -2.75 -22.52
C SER A 7 -23.41 -2.23 -21.70
N LEU A 8 -22.31 -1.82 -22.35
CA LEU A 8 -21.29 -0.97 -21.76
C LEU A 8 -21.85 0.46 -21.76
N ARG A 9 -22.18 1.03 -20.59
CA ARG A 9 -22.54 2.46 -20.48
C ARG A 9 -21.34 3.24 -19.98
N ASN A 10 -20.84 4.16 -20.79
CA ASN A 10 -20.24 5.39 -20.30
C ASN A 10 -21.35 6.45 -20.26
N ASN A 11 -21.51 7.13 -19.14
CA ASN A 11 -22.52 8.18 -19.00
C ASN A 11 -22.15 9.39 -19.87
N CYS A 12 -23.19 9.96 -20.50
CA CYS A 12 -23.26 11.19 -21.31
C CYS A 12 -22.68 11.11 -22.74
N LEU A 13 -23.58 11.15 -23.74
CA LEU A 13 -23.84 12.32 -24.60
C LEU A 13 -25.04 12.03 -25.51
N ASP A 14 -25.96 13.00 -25.61
CA ASP A 14 -27.06 13.00 -26.57
C ASP A 14 -26.53 12.89 -28.01
N GLY A 15 -27.10 11.96 -28.79
CA GLY A 15 -26.97 11.90 -30.24
C GLY A 15 -26.20 10.69 -30.79
N ASP A 16 -26.96 9.72 -31.32
CA ASP A 16 -26.64 8.84 -32.47
C ASP A 16 -25.21 8.26 -32.65
N GLN A 17 -24.44 8.12 -31.57
CA GLN A 17 -23.18 7.37 -31.59
C GLN A 17 -23.50 5.86 -31.60
N PRO A 18 -22.84 5.05 -32.46
CA PRO A 18 -23.08 3.62 -32.51
C PRO A 18 -22.78 3.00 -31.15
N LEU A 19 -23.81 2.45 -30.50
CA LEU A 19 -23.69 1.69 -29.27
C LEU A 19 -22.81 0.46 -29.57
N LEU A 20 -21.63 0.40 -28.97
CA LEU A 20 -20.75 -0.76 -29.10
C LEU A 20 -21.33 -1.88 -28.25
N VAL A 21 -22.13 -2.74 -28.88
CA VAL A 21 -22.78 -3.89 -28.23
C VAL A 21 -21.88 -5.10 -28.37
N ALA A 22 -21.29 -5.56 -27.25
CA ALA A 22 -20.61 -6.85 -27.19
C ALA A 22 -21.60 -7.93 -26.74
N THR A 23 -21.58 -9.08 -27.42
CA THR A 23 -22.32 -10.26 -26.95
C THR A 23 -21.55 -10.93 -25.83
N SER A 24 -22.21 -11.73 -24.98
CA SER A 24 -21.51 -12.53 -23.96
C SER A 24 -20.46 -13.44 -24.59
N GLU A 25 -20.74 -14.05 -25.75
CA GLU A 25 -19.78 -14.89 -26.48
C GLU A 25 -18.53 -14.11 -26.91
N THR A 26 -18.69 -12.85 -27.36
CA THR A 26 -17.54 -12.00 -27.70
C THR A 26 -16.71 -11.64 -26.48
N LEU A 27 -17.35 -11.37 -25.34
CA LEU A 27 -16.66 -11.06 -24.09
C LEU A 27 -15.95 -12.29 -23.51
N GLU A 28 -16.56 -13.46 -23.60
CA GLU A 28 -15.95 -14.75 -23.22
C GLU A 28 -14.74 -15.06 -24.11
N SER A 29 -14.85 -14.88 -25.43
CA SER A 29 -13.71 -15.04 -26.34
C SER A 29 -12.57 -14.05 -26.03
N PHE A 30 -12.90 -12.80 -25.73
CA PHE A 30 -11.90 -11.80 -25.31
C PHE A 30 -11.25 -12.20 -23.99
N GLN A 31 -12.03 -12.71 -23.03
CA GLN A 31 -11.54 -13.21 -21.75
C GLN A 31 -10.51 -14.33 -21.96
N ASP A 32 -10.84 -15.31 -22.81
CA ASP A 32 -9.94 -16.43 -23.11
C ASP A 32 -8.65 -15.97 -23.82
N ASP A 33 -8.75 -15.03 -24.75
CA ASP A 33 -7.59 -14.42 -25.41
C ASP A 33 -6.67 -13.70 -24.41
N VAL A 34 -7.25 -12.91 -23.48
CA VAL A 34 -6.48 -12.20 -22.45
C VAL A 34 -5.76 -13.16 -21.52
N ARG A 35 -6.44 -14.22 -21.06
CA ARG A 35 -5.81 -15.29 -20.26
C ARG A 35 -4.64 -15.93 -20.99
N TYR A 36 -4.83 -16.30 -22.25
CA TYR A 36 -3.83 -17.04 -23.00
C TYR A 36 -2.62 -16.17 -23.39
N LEU A 37 -2.86 -14.92 -23.79
CA LEU A 37 -1.85 -14.06 -24.38
C LEU A 37 -1.19 -13.08 -23.40
N TRP A 38 -1.82 -12.72 -22.28
CA TRP A 38 -1.28 -11.70 -21.37
C TRP A 38 -1.21 -12.13 -19.92
N CYS A 39 -2.15 -12.97 -19.46
CA CYS A 39 -2.34 -13.26 -18.05
C CYS A 39 -2.13 -14.75 -17.74
N PRO A 40 -0.87 -15.26 -17.76
CA PRO A 40 -0.61 -16.64 -17.35
C PRO A 40 -1.06 -16.84 -15.91
N SER A 41 -1.57 -18.05 -15.61
CA SER A 41 -2.10 -18.37 -14.27
C SER A 41 -1.08 -18.21 -13.14
N ASP A 42 0.22 -18.20 -13.47
CA ASP A 42 1.31 -17.98 -12.54
C ASP A 42 2.22 -16.82 -12.96
N ILE A 43 2.59 -16.01 -11.96
CA ILE A 43 3.58 -14.94 -12.11
C ILE A 43 4.97 -15.58 -12.10
N PRO A 44 5.81 -15.38 -13.14
CA PRO A 44 7.15 -15.94 -13.19
C PRO A 44 8.04 -15.47 -12.03
N VAL A 45 8.85 -16.37 -11.50
CA VAL A 45 9.81 -16.10 -10.42
C VAL A 45 11.24 -16.30 -10.94
N TYR A 46 12.09 -15.31 -10.74
CA TYR A 46 13.52 -15.37 -11.01
C TYR A 46 14.28 -15.48 -9.69
N GLU A 47 15.23 -16.42 -9.61
CA GLU A 47 16.09 -16.56 -8.42
C GLU A 47 17.13 -15.45 -8.29
N THR A 48 17.51 -14.83 -9.40
CA THR A 48 18.44 -13.70 -9.47
C THR A 48 17.96 -12.71 -10.52
N PRO A 49 18.42 -11.45 -10.49
CA PRO A 49 18.09 -10.48 -11.54
C PRO A 49 18.30 -11.02 -12.97
N PRO A 50 17.30 -10.91 -13.87
CA PRO A 50 17.43 -11.30 -15.26
C PRO A 50 18.35 -10.36 -16.05
N SER A 51 18.73 -10.75 -17.26
CA SER A 51 19.37 -9.81 -18.19
C SER A 51 18.40 -8.69 -18.59
N ALA A 52 18.92 -7.51 -18.94
CA ALA A 52 18.10 -6.38 -19.39
C ALA A 52 17.20 -6.75 -20.58
N MET A 53 17.75 -7.52 -21.54
CA MET A 53 17.01 -7.98 -22.72
C MET A 53 15.89 -8.96 -22.36
N ASP A 54 16.15 -9.91 -21.44
CA ASP A 54 15.11 -10.85 -21.00
C ASP A 54 14.02 -10.13 -20.21
N PHE A 55 14.38 -9.19 -19.34
CA PHE A 55 13.42 -8.38 -18.60
C PHE A 55 12.55 -7.55 -19.53
N LEU A 56 13.17 -6.83 -20.48
CA LEU A 56 12.45 -6.03 -21.46
C LEU A 56 11.50 -6.89 -22.30
N ARG A 57 12.00 -7.98 -22.89
CA ARG A 57 11.24 -8.82 -23.83
C ARG A 57 10.10 -9.57 -23.14
N ASN A 58 10.35 -10.13 -21.96
CA ASN A 58 9.41 -11.05 -21.32
C ASN A 58 8.44 -10.36 -20.36
N HIS A 59 8.75 -9.14 -19.87
CA HIS A 59 7.97 -8.44 -18.85
C HIS A 59 7.54 -7.06 -19.29
N VAL A 60 8.48 -6.13 -19.48
CA VAL A 60 8.18 -4.72 -19.72
C VAL A 60 7.38 -4.53 -21.02
N ALA A 61 7.87 -5.06 -22.14
CA ALA A 61 7.25 -4.87 -23.46
C ALA A 61 5.87 -5.53 -23.61
N VAL A 62 5.54 -6.47 -22.73
CA VAL A 62 4.27 -7.23 -22.76
C VAL A 62 3.40 -6.94 -21.52
N SER A 63 3.80 -5.99 -20.68
CA SER A 63 3.11 -5.59 -19.44
C SER A 63 2.80 -6.77 -18.50
N ARG A 64 3.78 -7.65 -18.28
CA ARG A 64 3.64 -8.83 -17.41
C ARG A 64 4.45 -8.71 -16.13
N PRO A 65 3.84 -8.93 -14.95
CA PRO A 65 4.57 -8.91 -13.69
C PRO A 65 5.55 -10.09 -13.59
N CYS A 66 6.54 -9.95 -12.72
CA CYS A 66 7.39 -11.04 -12.24
C CYS A 66 7.82 -10.80 -10.81
N ILE A 67 8.32 -11.85 -10.16
CA ILE A 67 9.00 -11.79 -8.87
C ILE A 67 10.48 -12.03 -9.12
N ILE A 68 11.35 -11.20 -8.53
CA ILE A 68 12.79 -11.31 -8.66
C ILE A 68 13.37 -11.45 -7.24
N ARG A 69 13.89 -12.63 -6.92
CA ARG A 69 14.60 -12.91 -5.68
C ARG A 69 16.04 -12.40 -5.78
N ASN A 70 16.66 -12.19 -4.62
CA ASN A 70 18.08 -11.82 -4.50
C ASN A 70 18.47 -10.59 -5.36
N ALA A 71 17.54 -9.65 -5.55
CA ALA A 71 17.76 -8.45 -6.35
C ALA A 71 18.53 -7.35 -5.61
N ILE A 72 18.41 -7.32 -4.28
CA ILE A 72 19.18 -6.47 -3.38
C ILE A 72 19.80 -7.39 -2.34
N THR A 73 21.12 -7.55 -2.37
CA THR A 73 21.82 -8.41 -1.42
C THR A 73 22.81 -7.62 -0.57
N THR A 74 22.87 -7.94 0.71
CA THR A 74 23.93 -7.56 1.64
C THR A 74 24.98 -8.67 1.72
N ARG A 75 26.03 -8.43 2.49
CA ARG A 75 27.23 -9.28 2.55
C ARG A 75 26.94 -10.69 3.07
N PRO A 76 27.84 -11.66 2.80
CA PRO A 76 27.78 -12.96 3.43
C PRO A 76 27.89 -12.85 4.94
N ARG A 77 27.11 -13.66 5.67
CA ARG A 77 27.21 -13.85 7.12
C ARG A 77 28.67 -14.09 7.53
N THR A 78 29.18 -13.28 8.46
CA THR A 78 30.45 -13.62 9.10
C THR A 78 30.24 -14.76 10.09
N HIS A 79 31.32 -15.42 10.51
CA HIS A 79 31.27 -16.55 11.45
C HIS A 79 30.62 -16.18 12.80
N GLU A 80 30.54 -14.89 13.13
CA GLU A 80 29.91 -14.35 14.33
C GLU A 80 28.37 -14.30 14.20
N ASP A 81 27.85 -13.93 13.02
CA ASP A 81 26.41 -13.84 12.74
C ASP A 81 25.71 -15.21 12.73
N ALA A 82 26.42 -16.26 12.29
CA ALA A 82 25.93 -17.64 12.30
C ALA A 82 25.72 -18.19 13.72
N THR A 83 26.57 -17.78 14.67
CA THR A 83 26.49 -18.23 16.07
C THR A 83 25.32 -17.59 16.84
N ALA A 84 24.88 -16.39 16.45
CA ALA A 84 23.70 -15.76 17.02
C ALA A 84 22.37 -16.43 16.62
N HIS A 85 22.35 -17.15 15.48
CA HIS A 85 21.16 -17.83 14.94
C HIS A 85 21.21 -19.36 15.10
N GLY A 86 22.16 -19.89 15.90
CA GLY A 86 22.21 -21.31 16.24
C GLY A 86 22.62 -22.26 15.12
N ASP A 87 23.12 -21.76 13.99
CA ASP A 87 23.48 -22.57 12.82
C ASP A 87 24.98 -22.86 12.81
N ASN A 88 25.36 -24.09 13.21
CA ASN A 88 26.75 -24.55 13.30
C ASN A 88 27.29 -25.12 11.97
N THR A 89 26.64 -24.85 10.83
CA THR A 89 27.08 -25.36 9.54
C THR A 89 27.84 -24.30 8.73
N CYS A 90 29.17 -24.39 8.74
CA CYS A 90 30.09 -23.49 8.03
C CYS A 90 30.07 -23.65 6.49
N ALA A 91 28.96 -24.11 5.90
CA ALA A 91 28.88 -24.41 4.46
C ALA A 91 28.45 -23.21 3.58
N HIS A 92 27.85 -22.16 4.17
CA HIS A 92 27.23 -21.05 3.43
C HIS A 92 27.91 -19.68 3.61
N ALA A 93 29.18 -19.65 4.05
CA ALA A 93 29.91 -18.43 4.43
C ALA A 93 30.14 -17.39 3.30
N ASN A 94 29.65 -17.63 2.08
CA ASN A 94 29.79 -16.75 0.91
C ASN A 94 28.47 -16.48 0.17
N GLU A 95 27.32 -16.90 0.67
CA GLU A 95 26.03 -16.58 0.02
C GLU A 95 25.60 -15.15 0.35
N ALA A 96 25.30 -14.37 -0.69
CA ALA A 96 24.79 -13.02 -0.56
C ALA A 96 23.35 -13.06 -0.02
N ILE A 97 23.07 -12.32 1.04
CA ILE A 97 21.79 -12.40 1.77
C ILE A 97 20.88 -11.27 1.29
N PRO A 98 19.60 -11.50 0.99
CA PRO A 98 18.68 -10.42 0.67
C PRO A 98 18.70 -9.31 1.73
N LEU A 99 18.65 -8.04 1.31
CA LEU A 99 18.52 -6.93 2.24
C LEU A 99 17.22 -7.07 3.01
N GLN A 100 17.33 -7.27 4.31
CA GLN A 100 16.22 -7.26 5.26
C GLN A 100 16.39 -6.10 6.23
N LEU A 101 15.30 -5.40 6.50
CA LEU A 101 15.29 -4.28 7.42
C LEU A 101 13.92 -4.16 8.08
N THR A 102 13.86 -4.42 9.38
CA THR A 102 12.64 -4.28 10.17
C THR A 102 12.41 -2.82 10.55
N LEU A 103 11.20 -2.50 11.03
CA LEU A 103 10.92 -1.17 11.58
C LEU A 103 11.74 -0.88 12.84
N ASP A 104 12.13 -1.90 13.60
CA ASP A 104 13.02 -1.74 14.75
C ASP A 104 14.44 -1.42 14.33
N ASP A 105 14.96 -2.09 13.30
CA ASP A 105 16.28 -1.77 12.74
C ASP A 105 16.30 -0.33 12.25
N LEU A 106 15.28 0.10 11.51
CA LEU A 106 15.13 1.49 11.07
C LEU A 106 15.09 2.46 12.26
N THR A 107 14.28 2.17 13.27
CA THR A 107 14.14 3.02 14.46
C THR A 107 15.46 3.07 15.25
N GLY A 108 16.17 1.95 15.35
CA GLY A 108 17.48 1.83 16.01
C GLY A 108 18.57 2.66 15.31
N LEU A 109 18.59 2.64 13.97
CA LEU A 109 19.50 3.48 13.17
C LEU A 109 19.28 4.99 13.39
N ILE A 110 18.05 5.37 13.78
CA ILE A 110 17.65 6.77 13.95
C ILE A 110 17.85 7.25 15.41
N ARG A 111 17.68 6.37 16.39
CA ARG A 111 17.66 6.71 17.84
C ARG A 111 19.01 7.09 18.47
N ALA A 112 20.15 6.96 17.78
CA ALA A 112 21.45 7.27 18.39
C ALA A 112 21.72 8.78 18.65
N ASN A 113 20.69 9.62 18.78
CA ASN A 113 20.81 11.05 19.09
C ASN A 113 19.65 11.66 19.92
N GLU A 114 18.70 10.89 20.46
CA GLU A 114 17.58 11.47 21.25
C GLU A 114 17.93 11.65 22.74
N ASP A 115 18.92 10.92 23.27
CA ASP A 115 19.44 11.10 24.62
C ASP A 115 20.69 11.98 24.56
N GLY A 116 20.58 13.25 24.96
CA GLY A 116 21.64 14.28 24.92
C GLY A 116 22.89 14.02 25.78
N ASN A 117 23.39 12.80 25.83
CA ASN A 117 24.64 12.37 26.43
C ASN A 117 25.54 11.70 25.38
N GLY A 118 25.64 12.32 24.20
CA GLY A 118 26.46 11.86 23.09
C GLY A 118 27.94 12.05 23.40
N ASN A 119 28.67 10.94 23.55
CA ASN A 119 30.01 10.91 22.99
C ASN A 119 29.83 11.05 21.46
N ASP A 120 30.58 11.97 20.84
CA ASP A 120 30.57 12.30 19.40
C ASP A 120 30.96 11.13 18.45
N CYS A 121 30.84 9.87 18.88
CA CYS A 121 31.30 8.70 18.15
C CYS A 121 30.21 7.73 17.67
N ASP A 122 28.92 7.98 17.93
CA ASP A 122 27.84 7.09 17.43
C ASP A 122 27.01 7.76 16.32
N GLY A 123 27.00 7.13 15.14
CA GLY A 123 26.58 7.70 13.86
C GLY A 123 25.07 7.73 13.62
N GLY A 124 24.26 8.18 14.58
CA GLY A 124 22.81 8.26 14.45
C GLY A 124 22.33 9.32 13.45
N ILE A 125 21.29 8.99 12.68
CA ILE A 125 20.62 9.93 11.75
C ILE A 125 19.33 10.48 12.34
N SER A 126 19.06 11.77 12.19
CA SER A 126 17.77 12.38 12.57
C SER A 126 16.86 12.50 11.35
N LEU A 127 15.60 12.09 11.47
CA LEU A 127 14.58 12.23 10.41
C LEU A 127 13.59 13.35 10.75
N PRO A 128 12.98 14.01 9.74
CA PRO A 128 11.85 14.90 9.98
C PRO A 128 10.63 14.13 10.51
N LEU A 129 9.62 14.87 10.99
CA LEU A 129 8.32 14.29 11.33
C LEU A 129 7.70 13.64 10.09
N LEU A 130 7.31 12.37 10.22
CA LEU A 130 6.63 11.62 9.18
C LEU A 130 5.20 12.14 9.02
N CYS A 131 4.75 12.32 7.78
CA CYS A 131 3.34 12.50 7.47
C CYS A 131 2.66 11.11 7.38
N VAL A 132 2.00 10.70 8.47
CA VAL A 132 1.36 9.39 8.61
C VAL A 132 -0.12 9.47 8.26
N ASP A 133 -0.58 8.51 7.48
CA ASP A 133 -1.97 8.31 7.11
C ASP A 133 -2.71 7.59 8.24
N VAL A 134 -3.89 8.09 8.59
CA VAL A 134 -4.72 7.63 9.70
C VAL A 134 -6.14 7.40 9.19
N THR A 135 -6.65 6.20 9.45
CA THR A 135 -7.99 5.79 9.03
C THR A 135 -8.70 5.03 10.15
N PRO A 136 -10.05 4.97 10.14
CA PRO A 136 -10.80 4.16 11.09
C PRO A 136 -10.62 2.64 10.89
N ASP A 137 -10.27 2.21 9.69
CA ASP A 137 -10.42 0.82 9.25
C ASP A 137 -9.29 0.31 8.36
N GLY A 138 -8.25 1.12 8.11
CA GLY A 138 -7.10 0.76 7.27
C GLY A 138 -7.29 1.04 5.78
N HIS A 139 -8.44 1.58 5.39
CA HIS A 139 -8.80 1.73 3.99
C HIS A 139 -8.92 3.22 3.66
N GLY A 140 -7.80 3.86 3.34
CA GLY A 140 -7.80 5.20 2.73
C GLY A 140 -7.83 5.12 1.21
N ASP A 141 -7.96 6.27 0.55
CA ASP A 141 -7.94 6.42 -0.91
C ASP A 141 -8.87 5.44 -1.61
N CYS A 142 -10.13 5.40 -1.16
CA CYS A 142 -11.11 4.48 -1.69
C CYS A 142 -12.54 5.00 -1.54
N LEU A 143 -13.48 4.34 -2.21
CA LEU A 143 -14.88 4.75 -2.16
C LEU A 143 -15.50 4.46 -0.79
N ARG A 144 -16.27 5.43 -0.29
CA ARG A 144 -17.07 5.35 0.92
C ARG A 144 -18.47 5.86 0.67
N LYS A 145 -19.44 5.29 1.40
CA LYS A 145 -20.80 5.83 1.47
C LYS A 145 -20.77 7.03 2.42
N VAL A 146 -21.17 8.20 1.93
CA VAL A 146 -21.19 9.44 2.69
C VAL A 146 -22.58 10.07 2.58
N ALA A 147 -23.17 10.44 3.72
CA ALA A 147 -24.38 11.25 3.77
C ALA A 147 -23.98 12.73 3.68
N ILE A 148 -24.31 13.39 2.56
CA ILE A 148 -23.82 14.74 2.26
C ILE A 148 -24.62 15.84 2.96
N ASP A 149 -25.89 15.59 3.28
CA ASP A 149 -26.74 16.49 4.07
C ASP A 149 -27.54 15.68 5.10
N ASN A 150 -27.56 16.17 6.35
CA ASN A 150 -28.33 15.54 7.43
C ASN A 150 -29.86 15.56 7.18
N GLU A 151 -30.33 16.38 6.25
CA GLU A 151 -31.76 16.58 5.98
C GLU A 151 -32.30 15.72 4.83
N THR A 152 -31.47 15.30 3.87
CA THR A 152 -31.95 14.71 2.61
C THR A 152 -31.79 13.19 2.50
N THR A 153 -31.22 12.50 3.50
CA THR A 153 -30.97 11.04 3.47
C THR A 153 -30.21 10.56 2.21
N GLN A 154 -29.59 11.46 1.45
CA GLN A 154 -28.93 11.14 0.19
C GLN A 154 -27.52 10.61 0.49
N GLU A 155 -27.34 9.31 0.25
CA GLU A 155 -26.05 8.62 0.32
C GLU A 155 -25.35 8.73 -1.03
N GLU A 156 -24.07 9.13 -1.02
CA GLU A 156 -23.24 9.17 -2.22
C GLU A 156 -21.94 8.39 -2.03
N LYS A 157 -21.41 7.85 -3.13
CA LYS A 157 -20.08 7.24 -3.16
C LYS A 157 -19.04 8.33 -3.36
N VAL A 158 -18.19 8.53 -2.35
CA VAL A 158 -17.14 9.54 -2.31
C VAL A 158 -15.78 8.84 -2.21
N PHE A 159 -14.80 9.30 -2.98
CA PHE A 159 -13.40 8.92 -2.78
C PHE A 159 -12.84 9.61 -1.54
N VAL A 160 -12.51 8.85 -0.51
CA VAL A 160 -12.09 9.38 0.79
C VAL A 160 -10.62 9.09 1.04
N LYS A 161 -9.83 10.16 1.11
CA LYS A 161 -8.42 10.16 1.50
C LYS A 161 -8.26 9.93 3.02
N PRO A 162 -7.15 9.35 3.47
CA PRO A 162 -6.84 9.25 4.90
C PRO A 162 -6.71 10.64 5.56
N MET A 163 -6.92 10.68 6.87
CA MET A 163 -6.52 11.82 7.69
C MET A 163 -5.00 11.81 7.82
N GLU A 164 -4.32 12.94 7.64
CA GLU A 164 -2.85 13.03 7.77
C GLU A 164 -2.46 13.55 9.16
N ARG A 165 -1.43 12.94 9.78
CA ARG A 165 -0.89 13.36 11.07
C ARG A 165 0.63 13.31 11.07
N LYS A 166 1.27 14.35 11.63
CA LYS A 166 2.73 14.42 11.76
C LYS A 166 3.18 13.72 13.06
N MET A 167 4.14 12.81 12.97
CA MET A 167 4.72 12.16 14.15
C MET A 167 6.16 11.66 13.90
N THR A 168 6.93 11.44 14.96
CA THR A 168 8.27 10.83 14.84
C THR A 168 8.16 9.35 14.45
N ILE A 169 9.21 8.78 13.83
CA ILE A 169 9.26 7.35 13.56
C ILE A 169 9.15 6.51 14.85
N SER A 170 9.73 6.99 15.95
CA SER A 170 9.63 6.37 17.28
C SER A 170 8.18 6.31 17.75
N SER A 171 7.43 7.42 17.63
CA SER A 171 6.01 7.48 17.99
C SER A 171 5.19 6.54 17.10
N PHE A 172 5.41 6.60 15.78
CA PHE A 172 4.75 5.73 14.81
C PHE A 172 4.98 4.23 15.11
N SER A 173 6.24 3.82 15.31
CA SER A 173 6.62 2.44 15.64
C SER A 173 5.97 1.96 16.95
N ASN A 174 6.02 2.78 17.99
CA ASN A 174 5.37 2.46 19.27
C ASN A 174 3.86 2.27 19.12
N ARG A 175 3.19 3.11 18.32
CA ARG A 175 1.75 3.02 18.06
C ARG A 175 1.38 1.75 17.28
N LEU A 176 2.15 1.39 16.24
CA LEU A 176 1.95 0.12 15.51
C LEU A 176 2.11 -1.11 16.42
N ARG A 177 3.06 -1.09 17.37
CA ARG A 177 3.23 -2.18 18.34
C ARG A 177 2.03 -2.31 19.28
N ARG A 178 1.52 -1.18 19.80
CA ARG A 178 0.34 -1.16 20.67
C ARG A 178 -0.91 -1.69 19.95
N GLY A 179 -1.15 -1.24 18.71
CA GLY A 179 -2.28 -1.68 17.89
C GLY A 179 -2.31 -3.20 17.65
N ARG A 180 -1.14 -3.81 17.39
CA ARG A 180 -1.01 -5.28 17.24
C ARG A 180 -1.35 -6.06 18.51
N CYS A 181 -0.94 -5.57 19.69
CA CYS A 181 -1.20 -6.25 20.97
C CYS A 181 -2.71 -6.34 21.26
N LYS A 182 -3.48 -5.33 20.89
CA LYS A 182 -4.94 -5.27 21.08
C LYS A 182 -5.71 -6.12 20.06
N GLN A 183 -5.26 -6.18 18.80
CA GLN A 183 -5.86 -7.05 17.78
C GLN A 183 -5.81 -8.54 18.18
N GLN A 184 -4.70 -8.99 18.76
CA GLN A 184 -4.59 -10.37 19.28
C GLN A 184 -5.58 -10.66 20.44
N GLN A 185 -6.22 -9.63 21.00
CA GLN A 185 -7.20 -9.72 22.09
C GLN A 185 -8.65 -9.47 21.64
N GLN A 186 -8.89 -8.96 20.42
CA GLN A 186 -10.22 -8.70 19.89
C GLN A 186 -10.27 -9.06 18.39
N ASP A 187 -10.69 -10.28 18.10
CA ASP A 187 -10.79 -10.81 16.74
C ASP A 187 -12.28 -10.89 16.34
N VAL A 188 -12.95 -9.74 16.25
CA VAL A 188 -14.32 -9.61 15.73
C VAL A 188 -14.51 -8.19 15.16
N ASP A 189 -15.14 -8.08 13.98
CA ASP A 189 -15.77 -6.86 13.40
C ASP A 189 -15.01 -5.93 12.40
N SER A 190 -13.94 -6.35 11.71
CA SER A 190 -13.35 -5.51 10.62
C SER A 190 -14.27 -5.31 9.39
N GLN A 191 -15.35 -6.08 9.27
CA GLN A 191 -16.28 -6.03 8.13
C GLN A 191 -17.41 -5.00 8.31
N ARG A 192 -17.66 -4.51 9.53
CA ARG A 192 -18.73 -3.55 9.82
C ARG A 192 -18.45 -2.13 9.33
N THR A 193 -17.21 -1.82 8.92
CA THR A 193 -16.77 -0.43 8.69
C THR A 193 -16.77 0.02 7.23
N LEU A 194 -16.62 -0.88 6.25
CA LEU A 194 -16.65 -0.48 4.82
C LEU A 194 -18.05 -0.07 4.35
N ASP A 195 -19.09 -0.75 4.88
CA ASP A 195 -20.49 -0.40 4.64
C ASP A 195 -21.00 0.71 5.55
N ARG A 196 -20.16 1.21 6.47
CA ARG A 196 -20.51 2.33 7.34
C ARG A 196 -20.77 3.57 6.49
N ILE A 197 -21.90 4.20 6.72
CA ILE A 197 -22.21 5.51 6.16
C ILE A 197 -21.55 6.56 7.05
N PHE A 198 -20.63 7.32 6.46
CA PHE A 198 -19.98 8.44 7.15
C PHE A 198 -20.81 9.72 6.97
N LEU A 199 -20.82 10.58 7.98
CA LEU A 199 -21.47 11.88 7.87
C LEU A 199 -20.50 12.87 7.22
N SER A 200 -20.98 13.67 6.27
CA SER A 200 -20.25 14.85 5.84
C SER A 200 -20.17 15.86 7.00
N SER A 201 -19.09 16.64 7.04
CA SER A 201 -18.93 17.74 8.00
C SER A 201 -18.46 19.00 7.28
N PRO A 202 -18.94 20.19 7.68
CA PRO A 202 -18.48 21.43 7.07
C PRO A 202 -16.97 21.59 7.30
N GLY A 203 -16.25 21.90 6.23
CA GLY A 203 -14.82 22.20 6.30
C GLY A 203 -14.59 23.46 7.13
N SER A 204 -14.20 23.30 8.39
CA SER A 204 -13.53 24.36 9.14
C SER A 204 -12.08 24.39 8.69
N GLU A 205 -11.47 25.58 8.62
CA GLU A 205 -10.03 25.73 8.34
C GLU A 205 -9.22 24.74 9.19
N GLU A 206 -8.35 23.99 8.53
CA GLU A 206 -7.42 23.07 9.17
C GLU A 206 -6.51 23.89 10.09
N THR A 207 -6.75 23.83 11.40
CA THR A 207 -5.64 24.02 12.33
C THR A 207 -4.81 22.74 12.21
N PHE A 208 -3.82 22.76 11.32
CA PHE A 208 -2.72 21.81 11.40
C PHE A 208 -2.17 21.93 12.81
N ASP A 209 -2.40 20.91 13.61
CA ASP A 209 -1.73 20.81 14.89
C ASP A 209 -0.25 20.52 14.59
N GLU A 210 0.52 21.60 14.45
CA GLU A 210 1.98 21.55 14.36
C GLU A 210 2.62 21.21 15.71
N GLY A 211 1.81 21.13 16.78
CA GLY A 211 2.21 20.49 18.03
C GLY A 211 2.40 19.01 17.77
N GLY A 212 3.61 18.50 17.97
CA GLY A 212 3.81 17.07 18.17
C GLY A 212 2.79 16.63 19.23
N GLY A 213 1.81 15.82 18.80
CA GLY A 213 0.63 15.53 19.61
C GLY A 213 1.03 15.16 21.02
N ASP A 214 0.44 15.85 21.98
CA ASP A 214 0.64 15.55 23.40
C ASP A 214 0.38 14.05 23.60
N ASP A 215 1.33 13.35 24.21
CA ASP A 215 1.21 11.92 24.53
C ASP A 215 0.04 11.65 25.51
N SER A 216 -0.71 12.68 25.90
CA SER A 216 -1.93 12.59 26.72
C SER A 216 -3.19 12.14 25.95
N GLU A 217 -3.21 12.18 24.61
CA GLU A 217 -4.32 11.63 23.79
C GLU A 217 -4.16 10.11 23.54
N GLU A 218 -3.85 9.32 24.58
CA GLU A 218 -3.57 7.88 24.41
C GLU A 218 -4.78 7.11 23.85
N ASP A 219 -6.00 7.44 24.31
CA ASP A 219 -7.25 6.88 23.81
C ASP A 219 -7.52 7.23 22.33
N PHE A 220 -6.77 8.17 21.72
CA PHE A 220 -6.92 8.56 20.31
C PHE A 220 -6.58 7.48 19.33
N TRP A 221 -5.46 6.84 19.58
CA TRP A 221 -4.77 6.06 18.57
C TRP A 221 -5.15 4.60 18.60
N ASP A 222 -5.85 4.18 19.66
CA ASP A 222 -6.15 2.79 19.96
C ASP A 222 -7.05 2.12 18.91
N ASP A 223 -7.98 2.87 18.33
CA ASP A 223 -8.94 2.38 17.33
C ASP A 223 -8.58 2.80 15.90
N CYS A 224 -7.43 3.45 15.70
CA CYS A 224 -6.99 3.90 14.40
C CYS A 224 -6.12 2.84 13.69
N VAL A 225 -6.13 2.89 12.37
CA VAL A 225 -5.16 2.17 11.52
C VAL A 225 -4.20 3.19 10.93
N LEU A 226 -2.91 2.97 11.18
CA LEU A 226 -1.82 3.86 10.81
C LEU A 226 -0.97 3.24 9.72
N TYR A 227 -0.60 4.05 8.73
CA TYR A 227 0.37 3.66 7.72
C TYR A 227 1.09 4.89 7.16
N TYR A 228 2.33 4.73 6.77
CA TYR A 228 3.10 5.71 6.01
C TYR A 228 3.19 5.20 4.58
N SER A 229 2.48 5.87 3.67
CA SER A 229 2.40 5.46 2.26
C SER A 229 2.67 6.56 1.25
N ARG A 230 3.38 7.61 1.67
CA ARG A 230 3.72 8.77 0.85
C ARG A 230 4.38 8.35 -0.46
N GLN A 231 3.64 8.54 -1.55
CA GLN A 231 4.18 8.56 -2.89
C GLN A 231 4.84 9.94 -3.13
N ASN A 232 5.64 10.11 -4.19
CA ASN A 232 6.43 11.32 -4.53
C ASN A 232 7.84 11.37 -3.96
N ASP A 233 8.63 10.32 -4.21
CA ASP A 233 10.07 10.30 -3.97
C ASP A 233 10.49 10.49 -2.50
N CYS A 234 9.62 10.03 -1.60
CA CYS A 234 9.73 10.34 -0.18
C CYS A 234 11.02 9.82 0.45
N LEU A 235 11.63 8.74 -0.07
CA LEU A 235 12.88 8.24 0.47
C LEU A 235 14.05 9.19 0.16
N ARG A 236 14.09 9.80 -1.03
CA ARG A 236 15.17 10.71 -1.43
C ARG A 236 14.96 12.14 -0.92
N GLU A 237 13.71 12.58 -0.77
CA GLU A 237 13.37 13.92 -0.32
C GLU A 237 13.18 14.00 1.20
N GLU A 238 12.08 13.43 1.71
CA GLU A 238 11.70 13.50 3.13
C GLU A 238 12.65 12.70 4.02
N LEU A 239 12.99 11.48 3.62
CA LEU A 239 13.85 10.55 4.36
C LEU A 239 15.29 10.56 3.84
N SER A 240 15.73 11.69 3.26
CA SER A 240 17.06 11.83 2.67
C SER A 240 18.24 11.42 3.58
N PRO A 241 18.20 11.59 4.92
CA PRO A 241 19.28 11.08 5.79
C PRO A 241 19.39 9.56 5.73
N LEU A 242 18.25 8.86 5.65
CA LEU A 242 18.20 7.40 5.52
C LEU A 242 18.67 6.97 4.11
N TRP A 243 18.26 7.69 3.06
CA TRP A 243 18.76 7.43 1.70
C TRP A 243 20.27 7.58 1.58
N ASN A 244 20.87 8.53 2.28
CA ASN A 244 22.31 8.78 2.21
C ASN A 244 23.14 7.96 3.20
N LEU A 245 22.50 7.07 3.97
CA LEU A 245 23.18 6.20 4.90
C LEU A 245 24.08 5.20 4.14
N LYS A 246 25.35 5.17 4.52
CA LYS A 246 26.31 4.20 3.98
C LYS A 246 26.04 2.83 4.62
N ALA A 247 26.18 1.78 3.83
CA ALA A 247 26.26 0.44 4.38
C ALA A 247 27.46 0.38 5.36
N PRO A 248 27.36 -0.40 6.45
CA PRO A 248 28.42 -0.51 7.44
C PRO A 248 29.79 -0.75 6.78
N SER A 249 30.78 0.05 7.16
CA SER A 249 32.11 0.21 6.54
C SER A 249 32.98 -1.04 6.47
N ASN A 250 32.51 -2.16 7.01
CA ASN A 250 33.12 -3.43 6.67
C ASN A 250 32.89 -3.74 5.20
N ALA A 251 31.81 -3.26 4.55
CA ALA A 251 31.39 -3.44 3.15
C ALA A 251 32.49 -3.13 2.09
N THR A 252 32.98 -4.22 1.52
CA THR A 252 33.88 -4.43 0.35
C THR A 252 35.09 -3.51 0.23
N ALA A 253 36.26 -4.05 0.58
CA ALA A 253 37.42 -3.91 -0.30
C ALA A 253 37.25 -4.94 -1.44
N ASP A 254 36.50 -4.58 -2.48
CA ASP A 254 36.62 -5.29 -3.76
C ASP A 254 37.89 -4.79 -4.46
N THR A 255 38.65 -5.71 -5.02
CA THR A 255 39.99 -5.52 -5.59
C THR A 255 40.04 -4.70 -6.88
N ASP A 256 38.93 -4.11 -7.31
CA ASP A 256 38.82 -3.30 -8.52
C ASP A 256 38.53 -1.83 -8.20
N GLY A 257 39.47 -1.17 -7.52
CA GLY A 257 39.78 0.27 -7.69
C GLY A 257 38.70 1.35 -7.43
N ASP A 258 37.45 1.02 -7.12
CA ASP A 258 36.40 2.01 -6.83
C ASP A 258 36.02 1.97 -5.34
N HIS A 259 36.69 2.81 -4.55
CA HIS A 259 36.48 2.93 -3.10
C HIS A 259 35.20 3.71 -2.71
N THR A 260 34.10 3.53 -3.43
CA THR A 260 32.82 4.13 -3.06
C THR A 260 32.12 3.23 -2.03
N ALA A 261 32.02 3.68 -0.78
CA ALA A 261 31.26 2.96 0.23
C ALA A 261 29.82 2.75 -0.27
N ALA A 262 29.42 1.49 -0.45
CA ALA A 262 28.08 1.15 -0.92
C ALA A 262 27.03 1.77 0.01
N TYR A 263 26.00 2.40 -0.54
CA TYR A 263 24.86 2.91 0.24
C TYR A 263 24.00 1.75 0.75
N LEU A 264 23.23 1.97 1.83
CA LEU A 264 22.32 0.96 2.36
C LEU A 264 21.29 0.52 1.30
N PHE A 265 20.76 1.47 0.53
CA PHE A 265 19.85 1.22 -0.57
C PHE A 265 20.55 1.36 -1.92
N PRO A 266 20.29 0.47 -2.89
CA PRO A 266 20.83 0.62 -4.24
C PRO A 266 20.32 1.92 -4.86
N ARG A 267 21.20 2.64 -5.56
CA ARG A 267 20.84 3.87 -6.26
C ARG A 267 19.98 3.60 -7.50
N SER A 268 20.16 2.43 -8.09
CA SER A 268 19.40 1.93 -9.22
C SER A 268 19.69 0.45 -9.44
N PHE A 269 19.01 -0.15 -10.41
CA PHE A 269 19.21 -1.53 -10.84
C PHE A 269 19.74 -1.54 -12.27
N PRO A 270 21.03 -1.88 -12.52
CA PRO A 270 21.63 -1.78 -13.85
C PRO A 270 20.86 -2.56 -14.94
N TRP A 271 20.40 -3.77 -14.61
CA TRP A 271 19.60 -4.60 -15.51
C TRP A 271 18.25 -3.95 -15.88
N ALA A 272 17.64 -3.22 -14.94
CA ALA A 272 16.38 -2.53 -15.18
C ALA A 272 16.60 -1.21 -15.91
N GLU A 273 17.63 -0.43 -15.55
CA GLU A 273 17.97 0.81 -16.25
C GLU A 273 18.27 0.58 -17.73
N GLU A 274 19.05 -0.44 -18.04
CA GLU A 274 19.35 -0.80 -19.42
C GLU A 274 18.07 -1.25 -20.15
N ALA A 275 17.17 -1.98 -19.49
CA ALA A 275 15.90 -2.39 -20.08
C ALA A 275 14.98 -1.18 -20.36
N PHE A 276 14.89 -0.22 -19.45
CA PHE A 276 14.00 0.93 -19.55
C PHE A 276 14.55 2.04 -20.46
N PHE A 277 15.86 2.29 -20.39
CA PHE A 277 16.49 3.49 -20.98
C PHE A 277 17.66 3.17 -21.92
N GLY A 278 18.05 1.90 -22.07
CA GLY A 278 19.23 1.50 -22.82
C GLY A 278 20.50 2.11 -22.24
N ASN A 279 21.35 2.65 -23.11
CA ASN A 279 22.65 3.24 -22.72
C ASN A 279 22.53 4.66 -22.11
N LYS A 280 21.34 5.08 -21.66
CA LYS A 280 21.10 6.41 -21.09
C LYS A 280 20.57 6.28 -19.66
N PRO A 281 21.43 5.99 -18.67
CA PRO A 281 20.99 5.85 -17.29
C PRO A 281 20.37 7.16 -16.79
N ARG A 282 19.20 7.06 -16.18
CA ARG A 282 18.44 8.19 -15.62
C ARG A 282 18.08 7.97 -14.14
N GLY A 283 18.15 6.74 -13.64
CA GLY A 283 17.59 6.37 -12.35
C GLY A 283 16.06 6.35 -12.35
N PRO A 284 15.45 5.89 -11.25
CA PRO A 284 14.01 5.96 -11.06
C PRO A 284 13.54 7.41 -10.88
N ASP A 285 12.34 7.72 -11.40
CA ASP A 285 11.71 9.02 -11.20
C ASP A 285 11.35 9.27 -9.73
N ALA A 286 11.03 8.21 -8.97
CA ALA A 286 10.77 8.27 -7.54
C ALA A 286 11.24 6.99 -6.82
N VAL A 287 11.72 7.14 -5.58
CA VAL A 287 11.99 6.05 -4.65
C VAL A 287 11.21 6.32 -3.37
N ASN A 288 10.33 5.40 -3.00
CA ASN A 288 9.46 5.54 -1.84
C ASN A 288 9.73 4.45 -0.80
N LEU A 289 9.40 4.74 0.47
CA LEU A 289 9.39 3.78 1.55
C LEU A 289 7.96 3.63 2.07
N TRP A 290 7.51 2.39 2.26
CA TRP A 290 6.20 2.07 2.83
C TRP A 290 6.35 1.30 4.13
N MET A 291 5.57 1.68 5.14
CA MET A 291 5.51 1.01 6.43
C MET A 291 4.12 1.20 7.03
N GLY A 292 3.56 0.23 7.72
CA GLY A 292 2.19 0.38 8.23
C GLY A 292 1.65 -0.85 8.93
N ASP A 293 0.42 -0.69 9.41
CA ASP A 293 -0.38 -1.73 10.03
C ASP A 293 -0.81 -2.80 9.01
N GLU A 294 -0.93 -4.05 9.44
CA GLU A 294 -1.37 -5.17 8.58
C GLU A 294 -2.82 -5.01 8.09
N ARG A 295 -3.64 -4.22 8.80
CA ARG A 295 -5.00 -3.85 8.41
C ARG A 295 -5.04 -2.83 7.27
N ALA A 296 -3.93 -2.18 6.95
CA ALA A 296 -3.88 -1.16 5.91
C ALA A 296 -3.98 -1.79 4.51
N VAL A 297 -5.02 -1.44 3.77
CA VAL A 297 -5.30 -1.97 2.43
C VAL A 297 -5.32 -0.82 1.43
N SER A 298 -4.45 -0.91 0.42
CA SER A 298 -4.50 -0.03 -0.75
C SER A 298 -5.61 -0.50 -1.67
N ALA A 299 -6.55 0.39 -2.02
CA ALA A 299 -7.61 0.04 -2.95
C ALA A 299 -7.10 -0.15 -4.38
N MET A 300 -7.93 -0.75 -5.23
CA MET A 300 -7.61 -0.96 -6.64
C MET A 300 -7.34 0.38 -7.34
N HIS A 301 -6.17 0.50 -7.96
CA HIS A 301 -5.73 1.67 -8.70
C HIS A 301 -4.78 1.25 -9.82
N LYS A 302 -4.37 2.21 -10.66
CA LYS A 302 -3.36 2.03 -11.69
C LYS A 302 -2.39 3.19 -11.68
N ASP A 303 -1.12 2.90 -11.89
CA ASP A 303 -0.06 3.88 -12.00
C ASP A 303 0.48 3.95 -13.43
N HIS A 304 1.00 5.11 -13.81
CA HIS A 304 1.67 5.30 -15.10
C HIS A 304 3.20 5.14 -14.96
N TYR A 305 3.62 4.18 -14.13
CA TYR A 305 5.01 3.88 -13.82
C TYR A 305 5.29 2.39 -13.95
N GLU A 306 6.50 2.05 -14.37
CA GLU A 306 7.05 0.71 -14.17
C GLU A 306 7.53 0.58 -12.72
N ASN A 307 6.84 -0.23 -11.92
CA ASN A 307 7.07 -0.30 -10.49
C ASN A 307 7.94 -1.52 -10.10
N LEU A 308 9.07 -1.27 -9.44
CA LEU A 308 9.90 -2.29 -8.80
C LEU A 308 9.66 -2.27 -7.29
N PHE A 309 8.75 -3.13 -6.83
CA PHE A 309 8.38 -3.21 -5.41
C PHE A 309 9.28 -4.21 -4.67
N TYR A 310 10.00 -3.74 -3.64
CA TYR A 310 10.87 -4.57 -2.80
C TYR A 310 10.36 -4.61 -1.35
N VAL A 311 10.18 -5.81 -0.80
CA VAL A 311 9.75 -6.00 0.59
C VAL A 311 10.97 -6.19 1.48
N LEU A 312 11.26 -5.20 2.32
CA LEU A 312 12.37 -5.24 3.28
C LEU A 312 12.08 -6.16 4.48
N SER A 313 10.84 -6.20 4.94
CA SER A 313 10.39 -7.04 6.06
C SER A 313 8.88 -7.28 5.94
N GLY A 314 8.43 -8.45 6.38
CA GLY A 314 7.02 -8.87 6.30
C GLY A 314 6.63 -9.43 4.93
N GLU A 315 5.36 -9.21 4.55
CA GLU A 315 4.79 -9.69 3.30
C GLU A 315 3.88 -8.60 2.70
N LYS A 316 3.87 -8.50 1.37
CA LYS A 316 2.84 -7.76 0.63
C LYS A 316 2.02 -8.73 -0.21
N VAL A 317 0.70 -8.62 -0.11
CA VAL A 317 -0.25 -9.35 -0.96
C VAL A 317 -0.77 -8.40 -2.03
N PHE A 318 -0.57 -8.75 -3.29
CA PHE A 318 -1.02 -7.97 -4.44
C PHE A 318 -2.25 -8.62 -5.07
N GLY A 319 -3.29 -7.82 -5.28
CA GLY A 319 -4.36 -8.10 -6.24
C GLY A 319 -4.07 -7.36 -7.54
N LEU A 320 -3.86 -8.08 -8.63
CA LEU A 320 -3.48 -7.53 -9.93
C LEU A 320 -4.55 -7.83 -10.97
N CYS A 321 -4.80 -6.86 -11.85
CA CYS A 321 -5.58 -7.06 -13.06
C CYS A 321 -4.77 -6.55 -14.26
N PRO A 322 -4.71 -7.27 -15.39
CA PRO A 322 -4.08 -6.75 -16.60
C PRO A 322 -4.80 -5.48 -17.09
N PRO A 323 -4.09 -4.57 -17.79
CA PRO A 323 -4.71 -3.37 -18.36
C PRO A 323 -5.91 -3.65 -19.27
N SER A 324 -5.95 -4.83 -19.90
CA SER A 324 -7.08 -5.30 -20.72
C SER A 324 -8.40 -5.43 -19.94
N ASP A 325 -8.36 -5.47 -18.61
CA ASP A 325 -9.54 -5.53 -17.75
C ASP A 325 -10.13 -4.17 -17.43
N ALA A 326 -9.49 -3.06 -17.81
CA ALA A 326 -9.99 -1.71 -17.51
C ALA A 326 -11.48 -1.50 -17.83
N PRO A 327 -12.05 -2.03 -18.96
CA PRO A 327 -13.47 -1.93 -19.24
C PRO A 327 -14.41 -2.62 -18.22
N PHE A 328 -13.88 -3.52 -17.40
CA PHE A 328 -14.61 -4.32 -16.40
C PHE A 328 -14.46 -3.79 -14.97
N LEU A 329 -13.67 -2.73 -14.77
CA LEU A 329 -13.36 -2.15 -13.45
C LEU A 329 -14.24 -0.95 -13.06
N TYR A 330 -15.14 -0.51 -13.95
CA TYR A 330 -16.10 0.57 -13.68
C TYR A 330 -15.46 1.84 -13.13
N GLU A 331 -14.43 2.34 -13.83
CA GLU A 331 -13.84 3.63 -13.53
C GLU A 331 -14.89 4.74 -13.76
N GLN A 332 -15.11 5.57 -12.74
CA GLN A 332 -16.13 6.61 -12.76
C GLN A 332 -15.67 7.87 -12.03
N GLU A 333 -16.25 9.01 -12.39
CA GLU A 333 -16.03 10.28 -11.71
C GLU A 333 -16.85 10.31 -10.40
N VAL A 334 -16.20 10.52 -9.27
CA VAL A 334 -16.80 10.60 -7.92
C VAL A 334 -16.33 11.85 -7.19
N LEU A 335 -17.09 12.31 -6.19
CA LEU A 335 -16.63 13.38 -5.29
C LEU A 335 -15.39 12.93 -4.52
N ALA A 336 -14.53 13.87 -4.16
CA ALA A 336 -13.38 13.64 -3.30
C ALA A 336 -13.57 14.27 -1.91
N GLY A 337 -13.03 13.61 -0.90
CA GLY A 337 -12.99 14.11 0.46
C GLY A 337 -11.87 13.47 1.27
N ARG A 338 -11.84 13.80 2.55
CA ARG A 338 -10.83 13.35 3.50
C ARG A 338 -11.47 12.97 4.84
N PHE A 339 -10.96 11.92 5.47
CA PHE A 339 -11.37 11.59 6.83
C PHE A 339 -11.00 12.68 7.83
N ARG A 340 -11.89 12.87 8.81
CA ARG A 340 -11.67 13.70 9.98
C ARG A 340 -12.16 12.97 11.22
N SER A 341 -11.41 13.11 12.31
CA SER A 341 -11.84 12.65 13.62
C SER A 341 -12.26 13.86 14.46
N SER A 342 -13.38 13.75 15.18
CA SER A 342 -13.77 14.67 16.25
C SER A 342 -13.82 13.92 17.59
N GLU A 343 -13.42 14.60 18.67
CA GLU A 343 -13.71 14.09 20.01
C GLU A 343 -15.21 13.96 20.22
N ALA A 344 -15.67 12.81 20.72
CA ALA A 344 -17.04 12.70 21.19
C ALA A 344 -17.19 13.63 22.39
N SER A 345 -18.00 14.68 22.27
CA SER A 345 -18.42 15.46 23.44
C SER A 345 -19.13 14.49 24.38
N THR A 346 -18.59 14.26 25.57
CA THR A 346 -19.26 13.47 26.60
C THR A 346 -20.56 14.18 26.97
N VAL A 347 -21.67 13.74 26.39
CA VAL A 347 -23.00 14.09 26.87
C VAL A 347 -23.24 13.16 28.06
N GLU A 348 -23.27 13.71 29.27
CA GLU A 348 -23.78 13.01 30.45
C GLU A 348 -25.25 12.64 30.18
N GLY A 349 -25.50 11.41 29.73
CA GLY A 349 -26.83 10.92 29.44
C GLY A 349 -26.83 9.41 29.22
N ASN A 350 -27.40 8.69 30.20
CA ASN A 350 -27.57 7.25 30.21
C ASN A 350 -28.15 6.69 28.90
N GLU A 351 -27.47 5.72 28.29
CA GLU A 351 -27.99 4.36 27.96
C GLU A 351 -26.92 3.58 27.16
N GLU A 352 -26.73 2.31 27.52
CA GLU A 352 -25.77 1.39 26.94
C GLU A 352 -26.13 1.04 25.49
N ILE A 353 -25.49 1.71 24.54
CA ILE A 353 -25.15 1.17 23.23
C ILE A 353 -23.66 1.44 23.07
N GLU A 354 -22.82 0.41 22.99
CA GLU A 354 -21.39 0.53 22.66
C GLU A 354 -21.24 1.03 21.21
N GLU A 355 -21.56 2.30 20.96
CA GLU A 355 -21.07 3.02 19.79
C GLU A 355 -19.57 3.27 19.97
N PRO A 356 -18.75 3.24 18.89
CA PRO A 356 -17.34 3.53 19.00
C PRO A 356 -17.18 4.89 19.69
N LYS A 357 -16.26 4.98 20.66
CA LYS A 357 -15.98 6.18 21.48
C LYS A 357 -15.69 7.46 20.65
N ARG A 358 -15.58 7.35 19.33
CA ARG A 358 -15.10 8.37 18.39
C ARG A 358 -16.01 8.51 17.18
N LYS A 359 -16.29 9.76 16.80
CA LYS A 359 -17.06 10.10 15.61
C LYS A 359 -16.11 10.47 14.47
N TRP A 360 -16.04 9.58 13.48
CA TRP A 360 -15.40 9.82 12.19
C TRP A 360 -16.37 10.51 11.24
N SER A 361 -15.91 11.54 10.56
CA SER A 361 -16.65 12.24 9.51
C SER A 361 -15.80 12.38 8.25
N VAL A 362 -16.43 12.79 7.16
CA VAL A 362 -15.76 13.12 5.91
C VAL A 362 -15.89 14.62 5.65
N VAL A 363 -14.78 15.28 5.34
CA VAL A 363 -14.79 16.65 4.83
C VAL A 363 -14.63 16.56 3.32
N LEU A 364 -15.60 17.09 2.57
CA LEU A 364 -15.52 17.12 1.11
C LEU A 364 -14.52 18.17 0.65
N ASP A 365 -13.69 17.81 -0.32
CA ASP A 365 -12.68 18.69 -0.90
C ASP A 365 -13.36 19.74 -1.79
N LYS A 366 -13.04 21.01 -1.58
CA LYS A 366 -13.54 22.11 -2.43
C LYS A 366 -12.70 22.25 -3.70
N GLU A 367 -13.32 22.68 -4.79
CA GLU A 367 -12.57 23.02 -6.01
C GLU A 367 -11.65 24.23 -5.77
N ALA A 368 -10.39 24.11 -6.20
CA ALA A 368 -9.34 25.11 -5.95
C ALA A 368 -9.66 26.51 -6.49
N GLU A 369 -10.43 26.60 -7.58
CA GLU A 369 -10.81 27.86 -8.24
C GLU A 369 -12.13 28.44 -7.74
N ALA A 370 -12.82 27.77 -6.80
CA ALA A 370 -14.19 28.08 -6.42
C ALA A 370 -14.37 28.26 -4.90
N ALA A 371 -13.44 28.99 -4.24
CA ALA A 371 -13.48 29.24 -2.80
C ALA A 371 -14.81 29.84 -2.28
N ASN A 372 -15.61 30.45 -3.15
CA ASN A 372 -16.93 31.03 -2.86
C ASN A 372 -18.13 30.24 -3.46
N SER A 373 -17.89 29.08 -4.09
CA SER A 373 -18.93 28.20 -4.62
C SER A 373 -19.11 26.97 -3.72
N ASN A 374 -20.32 26.43 -3.64
CA ASN A 374 -20.59 25.12 -3.01
C ASN A 374 -20.21 23.95 -3.94
N SER A 375 -19.14 24.10 -4.73
CA SER A 375 -18.69 23.08 -5.68
C SER A 375 -17.58 22.22 -5.06
N TYR A 376 -17.74 20.91 -5.15
CA TYR A 376 -16.82 19.94 -4.60
C TYR A 376 -15.97 19.32 -5.71
N SER A 377 -14.70 19.06 -5.41
CA SER A 377 -13.78 18.44 -6.34
C SER A 377 -14.16 16.98 -6.60
N LYS A 378 -13.78 16.50 -7.79
CA LYS A 378 -14.05 15.15 -8.25
C LYS A 378 -12.79 14.47 -8.75
N VAL A 379 -12.77 13.15 -8.65
CA VAL A 379 -11.70 12.28 -9.13
C VAL A 379 -12.27 11.10 -9.90
N HIS A 380 -11.53 10.62 -10.89
CA HIS A 380 -11.82 9.34 -11.52
C HIS A 380 -11.27 8.21 -10.65
N TRP A 381 -12.13 7.23 -10.32
CA TRP A 381 -11.74 6.11 -9.47
C TRP A 381 -12.40 4.80 -9.91
N ILE A 382 -11.69 3.70 -9.68
CA ILE A 382 -12.15 2.33 -9.92
C ILE A 382 -13.19 1.96 -8.87
N ALA A 383 -14.43 1.73 -9.30
CA ALA A 383 -15.53 1.48 -8.38
C ALA A 383 -15.60 0.04 -7.87
N THR A 384 -15.06 -0.92 -8.63
CA THR A 384 -15.09 -2.33 -8.27
C THR A 384 -13.94 -2.68 -7.35
N ASP A 385 -14.26 -3.28 -6.22
CA ASP A 385 -13.31 -4.12 -5.48
C ASP A 385 -13.43 -5.56 -5.96
N LEU A 386 -12.41 -6.08 -6.65
CA LEU A 386 -12.36 -7.47 -7.12
C LEU A 386 -11.72 -8.43 -6.10
N PHE A 387 -11.10 -7.92 -5.04
CA PHE A 387 -10.24 -8.67 -4.14
C PHE A 387 -10.69 -8.67 -2.68
N GLY A 388 -11.75 -7.93 -2.34
CA GLY A 388 -12.42 -7.99 -1.04
C GLY A 388 -12.66 -9.44 -0.63
N LYS A 389 -12.19 -9.80 0.58
CA LYS A 389 -11.98 -11.18 1.09
C LYS A 389 -12.45 -12.30 0.17
N VAL A 390 -11.49 -12.84 -0.58
CA VAL A 390 -11.54 -14.20 -1.12
C VAL A 390 -11.99 -15.16 -0.01
N GLY A 391 -13.14 -15.81 -0.18
CA GLY A 391 -13.43 -17.07 0.52
C GLY A 391 -14.79 -17.18 1.22
N SER A 392 -15.88 -17.08 0.48
CA SER A 392 -16.84 -18.20 0.41
C SER A 392 -17.89 -17.94 -0.68
N ASP A 393 -18.36 -19.00 -1.34
CA ASP A 393 -19.60 -18.95 -2.16
C ASP A 393 -20.84 -18.53 -1.34
N SER A 394 -20.70 -18.38 -0.01
CA SER A 394 -21.70 -17.92 0.93
C SER A 394 -21.60 -16.43 1.31
N ASP A 395 -20.74 -15.62 0.66
CA ASP A 395 -20.73 -14.17 0.91
C ASP A 395 -22.00 -13.49 0.37
N PRO A 396 -22.91 -12.99 1.22
CA PRO A 396 -24.12 -12.30 0.77
C PRO A 396 -23.82 -11.02 -0.04
N ASN A 397 -22.63 -10.42 0.12
CA ASN A 397 -22.23 -9.23 -0.61
C ASN A 397 -21.76 -9.52 -2.05
N ARG A 398 -21.49 -10.78 -2.40
CA ARG A 398 -21.12 -11.16 -3.77
C ARG A 398 -22.29 -10.97 -4.74
N ILE A 399 -23.51 -11.30 -4.31
CA ILE A 399 -24.72 -11.12 -5.14
C ILE A 399 -24.93 -9.63 -5.46
N HIS A 400 -24.81 -8.76 -4.45
CA HIS A 400 -24.92 -7.31 -4.64
C HIS A 400 -23.83 -6.75 -5.58
N ARG A 401 -22.59 -7.25 -5.48
CA ARG A 401 -21.49 -6.85 -6.37
C ARG A 401 -21.72 -7.28 -7.82
N ASP A 402 -22.19 -8.51 -8.04
CA ASP A 402 -22.48 -9.04 -9.37
C ASP A 402 -23.70 -8.32 -10.02
N GLU A 403 -24.62 -7.80 -9.21
CA GLU A 403 -25.73 -6.95 -9.67
C GLU A 403 -25.28 -5.52 -10.00
N GLU A 404 -24.46 -4.91 -9.15
CA GLU A 404 -23.95 -3.55 -9.34
C GLU A 404 -22.92 -3.47 -10.48
N PHE A 405 -22.06 -4.48 -10.58
CA PHE A 405 -20.92 -4.53 -11.49
C PHE A 405 -20.89 -5.83 -12.32
N PRO A 406 -21.92 -6.10 -13.15
CA PRO A 406 -22.09 -7.39 -13.85
C PRO A 406 -20.95 -7.76 -14.82
N MET A 407 -20.17 -6.79 -15.29
CA MET A 407 -19.06 -7.01 -16.22
C MET A 407 -17.77 -7.43 -15.51
N SER A 408 -17.67 -7.23 -14.20
CA SER A 408 -16.49 -7.60 -13.39
C SER A 408 -16.12 -9.08 -13.50
N ARG A 409 -17.11 -9.95 -13.75
CA ARG A 409 -16.92 -11.39 -13.97
C ARG A 409 -16.05 -11.75 -15.19
N TYR A 410 -15.89 -10.82 -16.13
CA TYR A 410 -15.03 -11.01 -17.29
C TYR A 410 -13.58 -10.55 -17.04
N ALA A 411 -13.29 -9.98 -15.87
CA ALA A 411 -11.93 -9.63 -15.47
C ALA A 411 -11.08 -10.87 -15.12
N HIS A 412 -9.79 -10.64 -14.94
CA HIS A 412 -8.72 -11.60 -14.72
C HIS A 412 -7.94 -11.27 -13.43
N PRO A 413 -8.60 -11.26 -12.27
CA PRO A 413 -7.92 -10.97 -11.02
C PRO A 413 -6.89 -12.06 -10.70
N ILE A 414 -5.66 -11.66 -10.41
CA ILE A 414 -4.59 -12.51 -9.88
C ILE A 414 -4.23 -12.02 -8.49
N THR A 415 -4.22 -12.94 -7.51
CA THR A 415 -3.65 -12.66 -6.18
C THR A 415 -2.29 -13.32 -6.06
N LYS A 416 -1.26 -12.56 -5.69
CA LYS A 416 0.07 -13.10 -5.37
C LYS A 416 0.64 -12.51 -4.10
N ARG A 417 1.32 -13.36 -3.33
CA ARG A 417 2.05 -12.99 -2.12
C ARG A 417 3.51 -12.81 -2.46
N SER A 418 4.16 -11.80 -1.91
CA SER A 418 5.58 -11.54 -2.16
C SER A 418 6.50 -12.63 -1.60
N ASN A 419 6.04 -13.45 -0.64
CA ASN A 419 6.90 -14.30 0.19
C ASN A 419 6.67 -15.81 0.01
N GLN A 420 6.19 -16.28 -1.14
CA GLN A 420 6.20 -17.72 -1.42
C GLN A 420 7.67 -18.21 -1.46
N ASP A 421 8.01 -19.04 -0.48
CA ASP A 421 9.23 -19.82 -0.20
C ASP A 421 10.43 -19.14 0.50
N PHE A 422 10.35 -19.08 1.83
CA PHE A 422 11.52 -19.24 2.73
C PHE A 422 11.35 -20.37 3.76
N ARG A 423 10.23 -21.09 3.76
CA ARG A 423 9.96 -22.17 4.72
C ARG A 423 9.67 -23.46 3.98
N ASN A 424 10.52 -24.46 4.16
CA ASN A 424 10.14 -25.85 3.92
C ASN A 424 8.88 -26.15 4.75
N ASP A 425 7.90 -26.84 4.17
CA ASP A 425 6.65 -27.30 4.81
C ASP A 425 6.85 -28.26 6.01
N SER A 426 8.08 -28.39 6.54
CA SER A 426 8.42 -29.26 7.67
C SER A 426 8.51 -28.56 9.03
N ASP A 427 8.58 -27.23 9.10
CA ASP A 427 8.83 -26.50 10.36
C ASP A 427 7.60 -25.69 10.84
N MET A 428 6.41 -26.29 10.76
CA MET A 428 5.23 -25.87 11.52
C MET A 428 5.34 -26.35 12.98
N VAL A 429 6.32 -25.83 13.72
CA VAL A 429 6.30 -25.84 15.19
C VAL A 429 6.81 -24.50 15.70
N ASP A 430 5.88 -23.71 16.24
CA ASP A 430 6.06 -22.61 17.20
C ASP A 430 7.33 -21.75 17.08
N ASP A 431 7.26 -20.70 16.25
CA ASP A 431 8.06 -19.49 16.48
C ASP A 431 7.13 -18.26 16.49
N LYS A 432 6.57 -18.01 17.67
CA LYS A 432 5.78 -16.81 18.02
C LYS A 432 6.63 -15.71 18.66
N ASN A 433 7.96 -15.78 18.63
CA ASN A 433 8.83 -14.81 19.28
C ASN A 433 10.08 -14.49 18.44
N SER A 434 9.96 -13.64 17.42
CA SER A 434 11.11 -12.84 16.97
C SER A 434 10.69 -11.62 16.12
N ALA A 435 10.86 -10.46 16.75
CA ALA A 435 11.08 -9.07 16.26
C ALA A 435 10.11 -8.43 15.26
#